data_AF-A0A2V6Y501-F1
#
_entry.id   AF-A0A2V6Y501-F1
#
_cell.length_a   1.000
_cell.length_b   1.000
_cell.length_c   1.000
_cell.angle_alpha   90.00
_cell.angle_beta   90.00
_cell.angle_gamma   90.00
#
_symmetry.space_group_name_H-M   'P 1'
#
loop_
_entity.id
_entity.type
_entity.pdbx_description
1 polymer ?
#
loop_
_entity_poly.entity_id
_entity_poly.type
_entity_poly.pdbx_seq_one_letter_code
_entity_poly.pdbx_strand_id
1 'polypeptide(L)'
;MAYQESSRVVNRRAFLRVVAGAATGAAVAGGIPAIVAAQKPPSFPKGTTLKILEWVSFVPASDVEFKRLAAEFGKLAGVETTVDQINMNDLNPRIASAIETRSGPDIIMMISNWPHLYADGLADVDDVAEEIAKRDGA
;
A
#
# COMPACT_ATOMS: atom_id res chain seq x y z
N MET A 1 -27.05 -54.45 -11.88
CA MET A 1 -27.80 -53.31 -11.30
C MET A 1 -26.81 -52.54 -10.42
N ALA A 2 -26.15 -51.53 -10.96
CA ALA A 2 -26.61 -50.13 -11.04
C ALA A 2 -26.07 -49.31 -9.84
N TYR A 3 -24.90 -48.71 -10.06
CA TYR A 3 -24.55 -47.30 -9.88
C TYR A 3 -25.17 -46.50 -8.72
N GLN A 4 -24.31 -45.92 -7.89
CA GLN A 4 -24.45 -44.55 -7.42
C GLN A 4 -23.08 -43.86 -7.42
N GLU A 5 -22.96 -42.86 -8.29
CA GLU A 5 -21.86 -41.91 -8.40
C GLU A 5 -21.81 -41.02 -7.16
N SER A 6 -20.64 -40.94 -6.50
CA SER A 6 -20.35 -39.86 -5.57
C SER A 6 -19.95 -38.64 -6.38
N SER A 7 -20.86 -37.67 -6.47
CA SER A 7 -20.61 -36.36 -7.09
C SER A 7 -19.38 -35.69 -6.47
N ARG A 8 -18.36 -35.44 -7.30
CA ARG A 8 -17.20 -34.61 -6.92
C ARG A 8 -17.65 -33.15 -6.87
N VAL A 9 -18.13 -32.71 -5.72
CA VAL A 9 -18.40 -31.29 -5.48
C VAL A 9 -17.04 -30.58 -5.39
N VAL A 10 -16.66 -29.88 -6.46
CA VAL A 10 -15.53 -28.97 -6.42
C VAL A 10 -15.87 -27.85 -5.43
N ASN A 11 -15.16 -27.83 -4.31
CA ASN A 11 -15.36 -26.84 -3.27
C ASN A 11 -15.08 -25.45 -3.86
N ARG A 12 -15.97 -24.47 -3.64
CA ARG A 12 -15.82 -23.08 -4.14
C ARG A 12 -14.43 -22.49 -3.82
N ARG A 13 -13.86 -22.89 -2.68
CA ARG A 13 -12.50 -22.50 -2.25
C ARG A 13 -11.39 -23.10 -3.13
N ALA A 14 -11.58 -24.29 -3.67
CA ALA A 14 -10.63 -24.91 -4.62
C ALA A 14 -10.72 -24.23 -6.00
N PHE A 15 -11.92 -23.85 -6.44
CA PHE A 15 -12.11 -23.11 -7.69
C PHE A 15 -11.49 -21.70 -7.62
N LEU A 16 -11.70 -20.97 -6.54
CA LEU A 16 -11.09 -19.64 -6.35
C LEU A 16 -9.56 -19.68 -6.29
N ARG A 17 -8.97 -20.74 -5.72
CA ARG A 17 -7.51 -20.93 -5.71
C ARG A 17 -6.93 -21.21 -7.10
N VAL A 18 -7.66 -21.92 -7.95
CA VAL A 18 -7.22 -22.23 -9.32
C VAL A 18 -7.38 -21.02 -10.24
N VAL A 19 -8.44 -20.23 -10.07
CA VAL A 19 -8.66 -19.00 -10.88
C VAL A 19 -7.70 -17.87 -10.47
N ALA A 20 -7.34 -17.77 -9.19
CA ALA A 20 -6.30 -16.83 -8.73
C ALA A 20 -4.90 -17.15 -9.30
N GLY A 21 -4.66 -18.38 -9.76
CA GLY A 21 -3.39 -18.79 -10.36
C GLY A 21 -3.26 -18.54 -11.86
N ALA A 22 -4.33 -18.15 -12.57
CA ALA A 22 -4.33 -18.13 -14.05
C ALA A 22 -4.85 -16.83 -14.70
N ALA A 23 -5.31 -15.83 -13.93
CA ALA A 23 -6.07 -14.71 -14.51
C ALA A 23 -5.48 -13.29 -14.34
N THR A 24 -4.27 -13.10 -13.82
CA THR A 24 -3.62 -11.77 -13.82
C THR A 24 -2.16 -11.87 -14.25
N GLY A 25 -1.95 -11.61 -15.55
CA GLY A 25 -0.63 -11.52 -16.15
C GLY A 25 0.26 -10.47 -15.47
N ALA A 26 1.46 -10.91 -15.12
CA ALA A 26 2.74 -10.22 -15.33
C ALA A 26 3.04 -8.86 -14.65
N ALA A 27 2.31 -8.38 -13.63
CA ALA A 27 2.72 -7.12 -12.96
C ALA A 27 2.83 -7.12 -11.43
N VAL A 28 2.30 -8.09 -10.67
CA VAL A 28 2.39 -8.06 -9.19
C VAL A 28 2.64 -9.45 -8.60
N ALA A 29 3.59 -10.20 -9.14
CA ALA A 29 3.96 -11.53 -8.60
C ALA A 29 4.95 -11.45 -7.43
N GLY A 30 5.37 -10.24 -7.06
CA GLY A 30 6.28 -10.02 -5.96
C GLY A 30 5.79 -8.82 -5.18
N GLY A 31 5.36 -9.03 -3.93
CA GLY A 31 5.09 -7.92 -3.03
C GLY A 31 6.34 -7.05 -2.82
N ILE A 32 6.24 -6.06 -1.94
CA ILE A 32 7.36 -5.23 -1.49
C ILE A 32 8.69 -5.98 -1.27
N PRO A 33 8.74 -7.23 -0.75
CA PRO A 33 10.01 -7.92 -0.50
C PRO A 33 10.73 -8.31 -1.80
N ALA A 34 9.98 -8.65 -2.85
CA ALA A 34 10.54 -8.94 -4.15
C ALA A 34 10.96 -7.65 -4.88
N ILE A 35 10.26 -6.54 -4.66
CA ILE A 35 10.63 -5.21 -5.17
C ILE A 35 11.95 -4.74 -4.52
N VAL A 36 12.08 -4.89 -3.20
CA VAL A 36 13.27 -4.56 -2.43
C VAL A 36 14.42 -5.51 -2.79
N ALA A 37 14.19 -6.82 -2.85
CA ALA A 37 15.23 -7.81 -3.20
C ALA A 37 15.69 -7.71 -4.67
N ALA A 38 14.79 -7.38 -5.60
CA ALA A 38 15.13 -7.19 -7.00
C ALA A 38 15.83 -5.85 -7.27
N GLN A 39 15.86 -4.94 -6.28
CA GLN A 39 16.28 -3.54 -6.43
C GLN A 39 15.67 -2.87 -7.66
N LYS A 40 14.48 -3.31 -8.06
CA LYS A 40 13.78 -2.84 -9.25
C LYS A 40 12.47 -2.24 -8.80
N PRO A 41 12.29 -0.93 -8.98
CA PRO A 41 11.03 -0.30 -8.63
C PRO A 41 9.92 -0.89 -9.50
N PRO A 42 8.68 -0.97 -8.98
CA PRO A 42 7.53 -1.35 -9.76
C PRO A 42 7.41 -0.41 -10.98
N SER A 43 7.08 -0.96 -12.15
CA SER A 43 6.78 -0.12 -13.29
C SER A 43 5.37 0.44 -13.13
N PHE A 44 5.24 1.73 -12.87
CA PHE A 44 3.95 2.41 -12.84
C PHE A 44 3.55 2.93 -14.24
N PRO A 45 2.25 3.08 -14.53
CA PRO A 45 1.80 3.74 -15.75
C PRO A 45 2.41 5.14 -15.88
N LYS A 46 2.71 5.57 -17.12
CA LYS A 46 3.21 6.94 -17.37
C LYS A 46 2.18 7.96 -16.87
N GLY A 47 2.66 8.99 -16.17
CA GLY A 47 1.80 10.03 -15.59
C GLY A 47 1.18 9.67 -14.25
N THR A 48 1.64 8.58 -13.61
CA THR A 48 1.27 8.29 -12.22
C THR A 48 1.83 9.38 -11.29
N THR A 49 0.99 9.86 -10.38
CA THR A 49 1.35 10.81 -9.32
C THR A 49 1.14 10.16 -7.96
N LEU A 50 2.03 10.42 -7.01
CA LEU A 50 1.96 9.98 -5.63
C LEU A 50 1.96 11.20 -4.70
N LYS A 51 0.87 11.37 -3.94
CA LYS A 51 0.70 12.46 -2.98
C LYS A 51 0.86 11.94 -1.55
N ILE A 52 1.84 12.47 -0.84
CA ILE A 52 2.17 12.07 0.52
C ILE A 52 1.82 13.23 1.47
N LEU A 53 1.09 12.95 2.53
CA LEU A 53 0.82 13.89 3.61
C LEU A 53 1.58 13.47 4.87
N GLU A 54 2.45 14.35 5.35
CA GLU A 54 3.33 14.11 6.48
C GLU A 54 3.16 15.22 7.54
N TRP A 55 3.45 14.89 8.78
CA TRP A 55 3.67 15.91 9.80
C TRP A 55 4.98 16.67 9.52
N VAL A 56 4.97 18.00 9.66
CA VAL A 56 6.20 18.79 9.68
C VAL A 56 7.08 18.43 10.90
N SER A 57 8.34 18.10 10.66
CA SER A 57 9.25 17.65 11.71
C SER A 57 9.69 18.80 12.62
N PHE A 58 9.93 18.48 13.90
CA PHE A 58 10.65 19.38 14.80
C PHE A 58 12.12 19.57 14.41
N VAL A 59 12.67 18.67 13.59
CA VAL A 59 14.04 18.72 13.07
C VAL A 59 13.97 19.06 11.57
N PRO A 60 14.22 20.31 11.16
CA PRO A 60 14.07 20.72 9.76
C PRO A 60 14.92 19.92 8.77
N ALA A 61 16.06 19.39 9.19
CA ALA A 61 16.90 18.51 8.37
C ALA A 61 16.18 17.21 8.00
N SER A 62 15.30 16.69 8.85
CA SER A 62 14.49 15.51 8.57
C SER A 62 13.51 15.76 7.43
N ASP A 63 12.88 16.94 7.39
CA ASP A 63 11.94 17.31 6.33
C ASP A 63 12.64 17.43 4.97
N VAL A 64 13.83 18.02 4.97
CA VAL A 64 14.68 18.12 3.77
C VAL A 64 15.04 16.74 3.26
N GLU A 65 15.46 15.84 4.15
CA GLU A 65 15.87 14.50 3.77
C GLU A 65 14.69 13.66 3.29
N PHE A 66 13.53 13.74 3.96
CA PHE A 66 12.33 13.03 3.53
C PHE A 66 11.88 13.46 2.13
N LYS A 67 11.87 14.76 1.85
CA LYS A 67 11.58 15.29 0.50
C LYS A 67 12.61 14.83 -0.54
N ARG A 68 13.89 14.76 -0.17
CA ARG A 68 14.96 14.25 -1.04
C ARG A 68 14.72 12.78 -1.40
N LEU A 69 14.39 11.95 -0.41
CA LEU A 69 14.09 10.52 -0.58
C LEU A 69 12.83 10.30 -1.42
N ALA A 70 11.76 11.07 -1.17
CA ALA A 70 10.53 11.00 -1.96
C ALA A 70 10.77 11.35 -3.44
N ALA A 71 11.56 12.39 -3.71
CA ALA A 71 11.96 12.75 -5.07
C ALA A 71 12.86 11.70 -5.73
N GLU A 72 13.78 11.09 -4.97
CA GLU A 72 14.63 9.99 -5.47
C GLU A 72 13.80 8.76 -5.81
N PHE A 73 12.86 8.37 -4.95
CA PHE A 73 11.88 7.33 -5.22
C PHE A 73 11.11 7.62 -6.51
N GLY A 74 10.58 8.84 -6.66
CA GLY A 74 9.84 9.23 -7.86
C GLY A 74 10.65 9.07 -9.16
N LYS A 75 11.94 9.43 -9.13
CA LYS A 75 12.86 9.23 -10.28
C LYS A 75 13.07 7.75 -10.61
N LEU A 76 13.26 6.91 -9.59
CA LEU A 76 13.48 5.48 -9.77
C LEU A 76 12.20 4.78 -10.27
N ALA A 77 11.06 5.12 -9.68
CA ALA A 77 9.76 4.53 -9.98
C ALA A 77 9.09 5.08 -11.25
N GLY A 78 9.55 6.22 -11.77
CA GLY A 78 8.90 6.90 -12.88
C GLY A 78 7.55 7.53 -12.49
N VAL A 79 7.44 7.98 -11.23
CA VAL A 79 6.23 8.55 -10.62
C VAL A 79 6.50 9.99 -10.19
N GLU A 80 5.57 10.90 -10.46
CA GLU A 80 5.63 12.25 -9.91
C GLU A 80 5.27 12.23 -8.43
N THR A 81 6.16 12.66 -7.54
CA THR A 81 5.93 12.59 -6.09
C THR A 81 5.79 13.99 -5.49
N THR A 82 4.74 14.21 -4.69
CA THR A 82 4.53 15.47 -3.95
C THR A 82 4.39 15.17 -2.47
N VAL A 83 5.07 15.96 -1.63
CA VAL A 83 5.00 15.83 -0.17
C VAL A 83 4.43 17.10 0.44
N ASP A 84 3.24 17.00 0.99
CA ASP A 84 2.59 18.03 1.80
C ASP A 84 2.98 17.82 3.26
N GLN A 85 3.56 18.84 3.89
CA GLN A 85 3.91 18.80 5.31
C GLN A 85 3.06 19.80 6.08
N ILE A 86 2.33 19.32 7.09
CA ILE A 86 1.38 20.14 7.86
C ILE A 86 1.62 20.01 9.36
N ASN A 87 1.02 20.90 10.15
CA ASN A 87 1.09 20.79 11.61
C ASN A 87 0.36 19.53 12.10
N MET A 88 0.84 18.93 13.18
CA MET A 88 0.21 17.76 13.82
C MET A 88 -1.28 17.97 14.08
N ASN A 89 -1.66 19.15 14.57
CA ASN A 89 -3.04 19.46 14.92
C ASN A 89 -3.98 19.48 13.70
N ASP A 90 -3.42 19.66 12.50
CA ASP A 90 -4.15 19.72 11.24
C ASP A 90 -4.26 18.34 10.55
N LEU A 91 -3.55 17.31 11.04
CA LEU A 91 -3.58 15.97 10.43
C LEU A 91 -4.94 15.30 10.54
N ASN A 92 -5.52 15.21 11.75
CA ASN A 92 -6.82 14.56 11.95
C ASN A 92 -7.95 15.14 11.07
N PRO A 93 -8.17 16.48 11.02
CA PRO A 93 -9.20 17.02 10.14
C PRO A 93 -8.90 16.77 8.66
N ARG A 94 -7.62 16.77 8.24
CA ARG A 94 -7.23 16.46 6.86
C ARG A 94 -7.46 14.98 6.50
N ILE A 95 -7.14 14.06 7.41
CA ILE A 95 -7.41 12.61 7.30
C ILE A 95 -8.91 12.37 7.15
N ALA A 96 -9.71 12.90 8.08
CA ALA A 96 -11.16 12.72 8.06
C ALA A 96 -11.76 13.23 6.74
N SER A 97 -11.37 14.43 6.30
CA SER A 97 -11.82 14.97 5.01
C SER A 97 -11.39 14.10 3.83
N ALA A 98 -10.17 13.56 3.84
CA ALA A 98 -9.68 12.73 2.74
C ALA A 98 -10.46 11.42 2.62
N ILE A 99 -10.76 10.80 3.75
CA ILE A 99 -11.53 9.55 3.83
C ILE A 99 -12.98 9.78 3.40
N GLU A 100 -13.66 10.77 3.99
CA GLU A 100 -15.07 11.06 3.72
C GLU A 100 -15.32 11.42 2.25
N THR A 101 -14.42 12.21 1.66
CA THR A 101 -14.53 12.62 0.26
C THR A 101 -13.94 11.61 -0.73
N ARG A 102 -13.22 10.59 -0.24
CA ARG A 102 -12.43 9.65 -1.04
C ARG A 102 -11.51 10.36 -2.03
N SER A 103 -10.93 11.47 -1.58
CA SER A 103 -10.09 12.36 -2.38
C SER A 103 -9.05 13.01 -1.49
N GLY A 104 -7.80 13.05 -1.92
CA GLY A 104 -6.75 13.64 -1.10
C GLY A 104 -5.37 13.03 -1.37
N PRO A 105 -4.53 12.94 -0.32
CA PRO A 105 -3.26 12.23 -0.38
C PRO A 105 -3.47 10.72 -0.55
N ASP A 106 -2.54 10.06 -1.23
CA ASP A 106 -2.51 8.61 -1.41
C ASP A 106 -1.88 7.90 -0.20
N ILE A 107 -0.88 8.53 0.42
CA ILE A 107 -0.22 8.08 1.66
C ILE A 107 -0.35 9.17 2.70
N ILE A 108 -0.76 8.81 3.91
CA ILE A 108 -0.92 9.74 5.03
C ILE A 108 -0.19 9.20 6.25
N MET A 109 0.63 10.04 6.88
CA MET A 109 1.22 9.75 8.18
C MET A 109 0.10 9.66 9.24
N MET A 110 0.01 8.50 9.87
CA MET A 110 -0.93 8.23 10.94
C MET A 110 -0.18 7.78 12.18
N ILE A 111 -0.58 8.30 13.35
CA ILE A 111 0.18 8.11 14.59
C ILE A 111 -0.64 7.28 15.57
N SER A 112 0.06 6.41 16.30
CA SER A 112 -0.51 5.58 17.35
C SER A 112 -1.70 4.76 16.83
N ASN A 113 -2.91 5.00 17.32
CA ASN A 113 -4.10 4.22 17.02
C ASN A 113 -4.97 4.81 15.91
N TRP A 114 -4.58 5.93 15.28
CA TRP A 114 -5.37 6.53 14.21
C TRP A 114 -5.68 5.57 13.04
N PRO A 115 -4.76 4.68 12.60
CA PRO A 115 -5.10 3.70 11.57
C PRO A 115 -6.28 2.81 11.94
N HIS A 116 -6.40 2.43 13.22
CA HIS A 116 -7.52 1.62 13.70
C HIS A 116 -8.83 2.39 13.78
N LEU A 117 -8.79 3.70 14.04
CA LEU A 117 -9.99 4.55 14.06
C LEU A 117 -10.57 4.77 12.67
N TYR A 118 -9.72 4.73 11.64
CA TYR A 118 -10.05 5.02 10.26
C TYR A 118 -9.99 3.80 9.34
N ALA A 119 -9.92 2.59 9.92
CA ALA A 119 -9.62 1.35 9.19
C ALA A 119 -10.53 1.12 7.96
N ASP A 120 -11.82 1.40 8.09
CA ASP A 120 -12.81 1.23 7.00
C ASP A 120 -12.56 2.15 5.79
N GLY A 121 -11.78 3.22 5.97
CA GLY A 121 -11.41 4.19 4.94
C GLY A 121 -9.99 4.01 4.37
N LEU A 122 -9.24 3.01 4.84
CA LEU A 122 -7.85 2.78 4.46
C LEU A 122 -7.71 1.54 3.59
N ALA A 123 -6.66 1.52 2.76
CA ALA A 123 -6.28 0.31 2.05
C ALA A 123 -5.71 -0.73 3.03
N ASP A 124 -6.05 -2.00 2.80
CA ASP A 124 -5.42 -3.12 3.48
C ASP A 124 -3.94 -3.23 3.04
N VAL A 125 -3.05 -3.29 4.01
CA VAL A 125 -1.60 -3.39 3.84
C VAL A 125 -1.00 -4.50 4.71
N ASP A 126 -1.82 -5.47 5.13
CA ASP A 126 -1.39 -6.60 5.96
C ASP A 126 -0.24 -7.38 5.31
N ASP A 127 -0.22 -7.51 3.99
CA ASP A 127 0.84 -8.20 3.25
C ASP A 127 2.21 -7.53 3.45
N VAL A 128 2.24 -6.19 3.47
CA VAL A 128 3.42 -5.38 3.74
C VAL A 128 3.81 -5.47 5.21
N ALA A 129 2.86 -5.26 6.11
CA ALA A 129 3.10 -5.26 7.55
C ALA A 129 3.61 -6.63 8.02
N GLU A 130 3.01 -7.71 7.55
CA GLU A 130 3.42 -9.08 7.87
C GLU A 130 4.83 -9.41 7.36
N GLU A 131 5.22 -8.92 6.18
CA GLU A 131 6.60 -9.14 5.73
C GLU A 131 7.59 -8.39 6.59
N ILE A 132 7.36 -7.10 6.84
CA ILE A 132 8.26 -6.29 7.66
C ILE A 132 8.40 -6.93 9.04
N ALA A 133 7.30 -7.37 9.66
CA ALA A 133 7.33 -8.07 10.94
C ALA A 133 8.12 -9.38 10.89
N LYS A 134 8.01 -10.16 9.80
CA LYS A 134 8.81 -11.39 9.60
C LYS A 134 10.30 -11.09 9.42
N ARG A 135 10.66 -9.97 8.80
CA ARG A 135 12.04 -9.58 8.50
C ARG A 135 12.75 -8.94 9.70
N ASP A 136 12.09 -7.96 10.32
CA ASP A 136 12.71 -7.06 11.30
C ASP A 136 12.24 -7.32 12.74
N GLY A 137 11.28 -8.24 12.94
CA GLY A 137 10.62 -8.48 14.23
C GLY A 137 9.35 -7.65 14.39
N ALA A 138 8.47 -8.09 15.29
CA ALA A 138 7.21 -7.41 15.64
C ALA A 138 7.41 -6.46 16.82
#